data_AF-A0A6A4GSS4-F1
#
_entry.id   AF-A0A6A4GSS4-F1
#
_cell.length_a   1.000
_cell.length_b   1.000
_cell.length_c   1.000
_cell.angle_alpha   90.00
_cell.angle_beta   90.00
_cell.angle_gamma   90.00
#
_symmetry.space_group_name_H-M   'P 1'
#
loop_
_entity.id
_entity.type
_entity.pdbx_description
1 polymer ?
#
loop_
_entity_poly.entity_id
_entity_poly.type
_entity_poly.pdbx_seq_one_letter_code
_entity_poly.pdbx_strand_id
1 'polypeptide(L)'
;MYDLTSCYNCSQSAISELVNELTKYLDDTWKHLLNLGPRNPTTFNGHKAVHALKFQAFKVPNGMICQLHGPVEATSRVLEWCCTNAFCPGANNDTPIRKRNFQVFGNPAYGIRPKDWNAAMSKVQIEVEHGFADVVQSWLFLDAWWKLQVYSSPVGQYYRVGVLLSNCCNCIHPNQTALTLDCHPPTLEEYLQL
;
A
#
# COMPACT_ATOMS: atom_id res chain seq x y z
N MET A 1 -3.51 16.34 -0.97
CA MET A 1 -4.42 17.05 -1.91
C MET A 1 -3.93 18.47 -2.24
N TYR A 2 -3.56 19.27 -1.24
CA TYR A 2 -3.06 20.64 -1.46
C TYR A 2 -1.82 20.71 -2.36
N ASP A 3 -0.87 19.79 -2.20
CA ASP A 3 0.39 19.80 -2.96
C ASP A 3 0.15 19.70 -4.47
N LEU A 4 -0.75 18.81 -4.90
CA LEU A 4 -1.11 18.67 -6.31
C LEU A 4 -1.85 19.90 -6.85
N THR A 5 -2.78 20.47 -6.07
CA THR A 5 -3.50 21.68 -6.49
C THR A 5 -2.56 22.88 -6.63
N SER A 6 -1.57 22.99 -5.74
CA SER A 6 -0.56 24.05 -5.78
C SER A 6 0.41 23.86 -6.95
N CYS A 7 0.93 22.63 -7.13
CA CYS A 7 1.88 22.29 -8.18
C CYS A 7 1.31 22.49 -9.59
N TYR A 8 0.06 22.09 -9.82
CA TYR A 8 -0.59 22.21 -11.13
C TYR A 8 -1.50 23.43 -11.26
N ASN A 9 -1.53 24.32 -10.27
CA ASN A 9 -2.42 25.50 -10.22
C ASN A 9 -3.87 25.15 -10.61
N CYS A 10 -4.41 24.09 -10.01
CA CYS A 10 -5.73 23.54 -10.33
C CYS A 10 -6.65 23.50 -9.11
N SER A 11 -7.95 23.45 -9.35
CA SER A 11 -8.93 23.38 -8.26
C SER A 11 -8.97 21.98 -7.63
N GLN A 12 -9.44 21.89 -6.38
CA GLN A 12 -9.72 20.59 -5.76
C GLN A 12 -10.78 19.77 -6.52
N SER A 13 -11.67 20.44 -7.25
CA SER A 13 -12.65 19.77 -8.11
C SER A 13 -11.97 19.06 -9.28
N ALA A 14 -10.92 19.64 -9.87
CA ALA A 14 -10.14 19.00 -10.93
C ALA A 14 -9.44 17.72 -10.43
N ILE A 15 -8.90 17.75 -9.20
CA ILE A 15 -8.35 16.54 -8.56
C ILE A 15 -9.44 15.50 -8.33
N SER A 16 -10.65 15.92 -7.95
CA SER A 16 -11.78 15.00 -7.74
C SER A 16 -12.23 14.36 -9.06
N GLU A 17 -12.25 15.11 -10.15
CA GLU A 17 -12.52 14.60 -11.50
C GLU A 17 -11.46 13.60 -11.94
N LEU A 18 -10.17 13.92 -11.73
CA LEU A 18 -9.06 13.00 -11.99
C LEU A 18 -9.21 11.68 -11.21
N VAL A 19 -9.58 11.74 -9.93
CA VAL A 19 -9.83 10.54 -9.11
C VAL A 19 -10.92 9.68 -9.74
N ASN A 20 -12.01 10.29 -10.22
CA ASN A 20 -13.10 9.56 -10.87
C ASN A 20 -12.65 8.92 -12.18
N GLU A 21 -11.92 9.65 -13.02
CA GLU A 21 -11.40 9.14 -14.29
C GLU A 21 -10.39 8.00 -14.10
N LEU A 22 -9.45 8.14 -13.17
CA LEU A 22 -8.52 7.05 -12.82
C LEU A 22 -9.25 5.83 -12.25
N THR A 23 -10.28 6.05 -11.43
CA THR A 23 -11.09 4.96 -10.87
C THR A 23 -11.82 4.21 -11.98
N LYS A 24 -12.47 4.93 -12.92
CA LYS A 24 -13.12 4.33 -14.09
C LYS A 24 -12.13 3.55 -14.96
N TYR A 25 -10.97 4.14 -15.25
CA TYR A 25 -9.93 3.49 -16.03
C TYR A 25 -9.47 2.16 -15.39
N LEU A 26 -9.28 2.16 -14.07
CA LEU A 26 -8.94 0.94 -13.32
C LEU A 26 -10.07 -0.09 -13.35
N ASP A 27 -11.34 0.34 -13.26
CA ASP A 27 -12.48 -0.58 -13.40
C ASP A 27 -12.49 -1.20 -14.79
N ASP A 28 -12.40 -0.40 -15.86
CA ASP A 28 -12.47 -0.90 -17.23
C ASP A 28 -11.29 -1.82 -17.58
N THR A 29 -10.09 -1.48 -17.11
CA THR A 29 -8.86 -2.20 -17.50
C THR A 29 -8.58 -3.41 -16.61
N TRP A 30 -8.90 -3.34 -15.30
CA TRP A 30 -8.49 -4.33 -14.30
C TRP A 30 -9.65 -4.99 -13.56
N LYS A 31 -10.91 -4.81 -14.02
CA LYS A 31 -12.11 -5.40 -13.39
C LYS A 31 -11.95 -6.84 -12.97
N HIS A 32 -11.38 -7.65 -13.88
CA HIS A 32 -11.23 -9.08 -13.72
C HIS A 32 -10.25 -9.47 -12.60
N LEU A 33 -9.30 -8.60 -12.25
CA LEU A 33 -8.33 -8.82 -11.16
C LEU A 33 -8.81 -8.21 -9.84
N LEU A 34 -9.71 -7.23 -9.90
CA LEU A 34 -10.15 -6.44 -8.75
C LEU A 34 -11.57 -6.80 -8.28
N ASN A 35 -12.30 -7.63 -9.04
CA ASN A 35 -13.59 -8.16 -8.65
C ASN A 35 -13.42 -9.08 -7.45
N LEU A 36 -13.87 -8.61 -6.30
CA LEU A 36 -14.19 -9.47 -5.17
C LEU A 36 -15.30 -10.40 -5.66
N GLY A 37 -15.13 -11.70 -5.44
CA GLY A 37 -16.12 -12.70 -5.82
C GLY A 37 -17.49 -12.45 -5.17
N PRO A 38 -18.46 -13.37 -5.33
CA PRO A 38 -19.74 -13.26 -4.65
C PRO A 38 -19.55 -13.05 -3.14
N ARG A 39 -20.40 -12.22 -2.55
CA ARG A 39 -20.30 -11.76 -1.14
C ARG A 39 -20.02 -12.94 -0.21
N ASN A 40 -18.79 -13.00 0.31
CA ASN A 40 -18.35 -14.10 1.13
C ASN A 40 -18.47 -13.72 2.63
N PRO A 41 -19.16 -14.51 3.48
CA PRO A 41 -19.29 -14.24 4.93
C PRO A 41 -17.95 -14.24 5.68
N THR A 42 -16.86 -14.63 5.03
CA THR A 42 -15.50 -14.67 5.57
C THR A 42 -14.72 -13.37 5.35
N THR A 43 -15.26 -12.38 4.63
CA THR A 43 -14.64 -11.04 4.46
C THR A 43 -14.68 -10.15 5.70
N PHE A 44 -15.09 -10.70 6.83
CA PHE A 44 -15.19 -9.98 8.08
C PHE A 44 -13.81 -9.88 8.75
N ASN A 45 -13.45 -8.66 9.12
CA ASN A 45 -12.45 -8.41 10.15
C ASN A 45 -12.93 -9.11 11.45
N GLY A 46 -12.24 -10.16 11.89
CA GLY A 46 -12.61 -10.94 13.07
C GLY A 46 -12.60 -10.17 14.40
N HIS A 47 -11.98 -8.98 14.43
CA HIS A 47 -11.92 -8.12 15.61
C HIS A 47 -13.06 -7.09 15.68
N LYS A 48 -13.51 -6.55 14.53
CA LYS A 48 -14.56 -5.52 14.46
C LYS A 48 -15.86 -5.96 13.78
N ALA A 49 -15.93 -7.20 13.30
CA ALA A 49 -17.08 -7.75 12.59
C ALA A 49 -17.62 -6.82 11.48
N VAL A 50 -16.71 -6.23 10.69
CA VAL A 50 -17.03 -5.43 9.50
C VAL A 50 -16.36 -6.00 8.26
N HIS A 51 -17.00 -5.88 7.09
CA HIS A 51 -16.39 -6.22 5.81
C HIS A 51 -15.12 -5.40 5.61
N ALA A 52 -14.00 -6.07 5.38
CA ALA A 52 -12.70 -5.43 5.26
C ALA A 52 -11.95 -5.94 4.02
N LEU A 53 -11.25 -5.03 3.36
CA LEU A 53 -10.29 -5.34 2.32
C LEU A 53 -8.89 -5.34 2.90
N LYS A 54 -8.10 -6.32 2.52
CA LYS A 54 -6.70 -6.40 2.89
C LYS A 54 -5.84 -5.98 1.71
N PHE A 55 -4.99 -4.99 1.96
CA PHE A 55 -3.89 -4.61 1.10
C PHE A 55 -2.57 -5.05 1.71
N GLN A 56 -1.60 -5.28 0.86
CA GLN A 56 -0.21 -5.52 1.24
C GLN A 56 0.68 -4.69 0.35
N ALA A 57 1.65 -4.04 0.96
CA ALA A 57 2.46 -3.08 0.27
C ALA A 57 3.92 -3.22 0.64
N PHE A 58 4.79 -2.95 -0.32
CA PHE A 58 6.19 -2.64 -0.04
C PHE A 58 6.35 -1.12 -0.03
N LYS A 59 6.73 -0.59 1.13
CA LYS A 59 7.14 0.81 1.28
C LYS A 59 8.66 0.86 1.26
N VAL A 60 9.22 1.72 0.42
CA VAL A 60 10.66 1.90 0.24
C VAL A 60 11.19 3.05 1.11
N PRO A 61 12.51 3.11 1.37
CA PRO A 61 13.11 4.11 2.26
C PRO A 61 12.83 5.57 1.89
N ASN A 62 12.58 5.85 0.61
CA ASN A 62 12.19 7.18 0.15
C ASN A 62 10.72 7.56 0.44
N GLY A 63 10.05 6.78 1.29
CA GLY A 63 8.69 7.04 1.73
C GLY A 63 7.59 6.62 0.76
N MET A 64 7.94 6.10 -0.43
CA MET A 64 6.96 5.69 -1.43
C MET A 64 6.44 4.26 -1.19
N ILE A 65 5.22 4.01 -1.61
CA ILE A 65 4.69 2.65 -1.75
C ILE A 65 5.00 2.18 -3.19
N CYS A 66 6.02 1.32 -3.36
CA CYS A 66 6.46 0.88 -4.69
C CYS A 66 5.65 -0.27 -5.27
N GLN A 67 5.05 -1.10 -4.40
CA GLN A 67 4.21 -2.22 -4.81
C GLN A 67 3.01 -2.29 -3.89
N LEU A 68 1.82 -2.46 -4.46
CA LEU A 68 0.57 -2.61 -3.74
C LEU A 68 -0.22 -3.82 -4.27
N HIS A 69 -0.30 -4.86 -3.47
CA HIS A 69 -1.08 -6.07 -3.70
C HIS A 69 -2.45 -6.01 -3.00
N GLY A 70 -3.49 -6.50 -3.67
CA GLY A 70 -4.88 -6.48 -3.22
C GLY A 70 -5.79 -5.67 -4.16
N PRO A 71 -7.07 -5.45 -3.79
CA PRO A 71 -7.70 -5.88 -2.56
C PRO A 71 -7.86 -7.41 -2.50
N VAL A 72 -7.58 -8.01 -1.35
CA VAL A 72 -7.93 -9.41 -1.07
C VAL A 72 -8.91 -9.46 0.09
N GLU A 73 -9.82 -10.42 0.08
CA GLU A 73 -10.65 -10.75 1.25
C GLU A 73 -9.77 -11.01 2.49
N ALA A 74 -10.19 -10.53 3.66
CA ALA A 74 -9.36 -10.44 4.87
C ALA A 74 -8.86 -11.78 5.48
N THR A 75 -9.19 -12.92 4.89
CA THR A 75 -8.74 -14.28 5.28
C THR A 75 -7.41 -14.64 4.60
N SER A 76 -6.31 -13.97 4.96
CA SER A 76 -5.05 -14.11 4.21
C SER A 76 -4.13 -15.26 4.70
N ARG A 77 -3.85 -16.23 3.81
CA ARG A 77 -2.68 -17.14 3.85
C ARG A 77 -1.41 -16.49 3.30
N VAL A 78 -1.24 -15.17 3.43
CA VAL A 78 -0.11 -14.45 2.81
C VAL A 78 1.24 -14.98 3.28
N LEU A 79 1.35 -15.31 4.57
CA LEU A 79 2.56 -15.93 5.12
C LEU A 79 2.98 -17.13 4.28
N GLU A 80 2.02 -17.96 3.88
CA GLU A 80 2.27 -19.17 3.10
C GLU A 80 2.71 -18.84 1.66
N TRP A 81 2.13 -17.81 1.05
CA TRP A 81 2.57 -17.32 -0.26
C TRP A 81 4.00 -16.76 -0.21
N CYS A 82 4.32 -15.93 0.78
CA CYS A 82 5.67 -15.40 0.98
C CYS A 82 6.69 -16.51 1.25
N CYS A 83 6.35 -17.49 2.10
CA CYS A 83 7.21 -18.65 2.36
C CYS A 83 7.51 -19.48 1.11
N THR A 84 6.62 -19.44 0.11
CA THR A 84 6.75 -20.23 -1.12
C THR A 84 7.41 -19.45 -2.27
N ASN A 85 7.48 -18.11 -2.21
CA ASN A 85 7.89 -17.30 -3.36
C ASN A 85 9.01 -16.29 -3.08
N ALA A 86 9.30 -15.95 -1.82
CA ALA A 86 10.27 -14.90 -1.49
C ALA A 86 11.71 -15.43 -1.37
N PHE A 87 12.28 -15.94 -2.47
CA PHE A 87 13.67 -16.45 -2.51
C PHE A 87 14.66 -15.42 -3.03
N CYS A 88 15.84 -15.36 -2.42
CA CYS A 88 16.96 -14.59 -2.93
C CYS A 88 17.49 -15.22 -4.24
N PRO A 89 17.77 -14.43 -5.29
CA PRO A 89 18.41 -14.94 -6.49
C PRO A 89 19.71 -15.70 -6.17
N GLY A 90 19.85 -16.94 -6.67
CA GLY A 90 21.02 -17.79 -6.42
C GLY A 90 20.99 -18.61 -5.13
N ALA A 91 19.93 -18.53 -4.33
CA ALA A 91 19.74 -19.39 -3.16
C ALA A 91 19.31 -20.81 -3.54
N ASN A 92 19.86 -21.81 -2.86
CA ASN A 92 19.49 -23.22 -3.00
C ASN A 92 19.20 -23.88 -1.64
N ASN A 93 18.90 -25.18 -1.65
CA ASN A 93 18.57 -25.94 -0.44
C ASN A 93 19.72 -26.10 0.57
N ASP A 94 20.94 -25.69 0.22
CA ASP A 94 22.13 -25.76 1.08
C ASP A 94 22.51 -24.38 1.65
N THR A 95 21.98 -23.31 1.06
CA THR A 95 22.22 -21.93 1.52
C THR A 95 21.66 -21.77 2.94
N PRO A 96 22.25 -21.06 3.90
CA PRO A 96 21.62 -20.85 5.21
C PRO A 96 20.23 -20.21 5.05
N ILE A 97 19.20 -20.67 5.79
CA ILE A 97 17.81 -20.16 5.69
C ILE A 97 17.76 -18.61 5.72
N ARG A 98 18.63 -17.98 6.50
CA ARG A 98 18.75 -16.52 6.66
C ARG A 98 19.20 -15.78 5.39
N LYS A 99 19.82 -16.49 4.45
CA LYS A 99 20.31 -16.03 3.14
C LYS A 99 19.49 -16.60 1.98
N ARG A 100 18.59 -17.57 2.24
CA ARG A 100 17.73 -18.18 1.21
C ARG A 100 16.56 -17.30 0.80
N ASN A 101 15.95 -16.62 1.76
CA ASN A 101 14.73 -15.87 1.54
C ASN A 101 14.96 -14.37 1.70
N PHE A 102 14.22 -13.57 0.92
CA PHE A 102 14.10 -12.15 1.21
C PHE A 102 13.54 -12.00 2.62
N GLN A 103 14.22 -11.21 3.46
CA GLN A 103 13.79 -11.01 4.83
C GLN A 103 12.60 -10.06 4.85
N VAL A 104 11.38 -10.60 4.74
CA VAL A 104 10.15 -9.83 4.82
C VAL A 104 10.03 -9.21 6.21
N PHE A 105 10.10 -7.88 6.30
CA PHE A 105 9.97 -7.15 7.54
C PHE A 105 8.51 -6.77 7.81
N GLY A 106 8.01 -6.99 9.02
CA GLY A 106 6.61 -6.82 9.38
C GLY A 106 6.28 -7.32 10.79
N ASN A 107 4.99 -7.34 11.15
CA ASN A 107 4.44 -7.72 12.46
C ASN A 107 5.23 -8.88 13.14
N PRO A 108 5.68 -8.73 14.40
CA PRO A 108 6.36 -9.78 15.17
C PRO A 108 5.63 -11.13 15.20
N ALA A 109 4.30 -11.13 15.02
CA ALA A 109 3.48 -12.34 14.86
C ALA A 109 3.87 -13.21 13.65
N TYR A 110 4.66 -12.68 12.71
CA TYR A 110 5.18 -13.43 11.57
C TYR A 110 6.32 -14.38 11.93
N GLY A 111 6.92 -14.29 13.14
CA GLY A 111 7.81 -15.34 13.69
C GLY A 111 9.14 -15.58 12.94
N ILE A 112 9.48 -14.79 11.93
CA ILE A 112 10.57 -15.09 10.98
C ILE A 112 11.95 -14.50 11.38
N ARG A 113 12.22 -14.06 12.64
CA ARG A 113 13.55 -13.46 12.97
C ARG A 113 14.10 -13.62 14.41
N PRO A 114 15.44 -13.48 14.58
CA PRO A 114 16.12 -13.27 15.88
C PRO A 114 15.77 -11.90 16.49
N LYS A 115 15.67 -11.83 17.82
CA LYS A 115 15.22 -10.65 18.59
C LYS A 115 16.03 -9.36 18.32
N ASP A 116 17.32 -9.49 18.07
CA ASP A 116 18.23 -8.33 17.95
C ASP A 116 17.97 -7.47 16.70
N TRP A 117 17.50 -8.10 15.62
CA TRP A 117 17.14 -7.39 14.38
C TRP A 117 15.84 -6.59 14.54
N ASN A 118 14.91 -7.06 15.37
CA ASN A 118 13.65 -6.33 15.64
C ASN A 118 13.93 -5.02 16.39
N ALA A 119 14.94 -4.99 17.28
CA ALA A 119 15.35 -3.77 17.97
C ALA A 119 15.94 -2.75 17.00
N ALA A 120 16.86 -3.18 16.12
CA ALA A 120 17.48 -2.32 15.11
C ALA A 120 16.47 -1.76 14.09
N MET A 121 15.44 -2.54 13.75
CA MET A 121 14.43 -2.16 12.75
C MET A 121 13.18 -1.49 13.35
N SER A 122 13.05 -1.37 14.67
CA SER A 122 11.83 -0.80 15.28
C SER A 122 11.58 0.66 14.87
N LYS A 123 12.65 1.45 14.69
CA LYS A 123 12.54 2.83 14.19
C LYS A 123 12.02 2.89 12.75
N VAL A 124 12.52 1.98 11.90
CA VAL A 124 12.05 1.84 10.50
C VAL A 124 10.63 1.28 10.46
N GLN A 125 10.27 0.43 11.42
CA GLN A 125 8.94 -0.17 11.54
C GLN A 125 7.86 0.88 11.74
N ILE A 126 8.06 1.80 12.70
CA ILE A 126 7.11 2.87 13.00
C ILE A 126 6.86 3.67 11.72
N GLU A 127 7.91 4.12 11.05
CA GLU A 127 7.84 4.88 9.79
C GLU A 127 7.16 4.11 8.64
N VAL A 128 7.31 2.78 8.57
CA VAL A 128 6.68 1.95 7.54
C VAL A 128 5.21 1.66 7.84
N GLU A 129 4.85 1.38 9.10
CA GLU A 129 3.47 1.09 9.53
C GLU A 129 2.55 2.30 9.37
N HIS A 130 3.08 3.52 9.48
CA HIS A 130 2.31 4.74 9.23
C HIS A 130 1.83 4.90 7.79
N GLY A 131 2.51 4.30 6.80
CA GLY A 131 2.21 4.54 5.38
C GLY A 131 0.76 4.24 4.94
N PHE A 132 0.11 3.22 5.51
CA PHE A 132 -1.30 2.94 5.20
C PHE A 132 -2.24 3.99 5.80
N ALA A 133 -1.96 4.42 7.03
CA ALA A 133 -2.74 5.44 7.72
C ALA A 133 -2.58 6.80 7.06
N ASP A 134 -1.36 7.14 6.65
CA ASP A 134 -1.04 8.40 5.95
C ASP A 134 -1.87 8.53 4.67
N VAL A 135 -2.00 7.46 3.88
CA VAL A 135 -2.81 7.45 2.66
C VAL A 135 -4.28 7.70 2.98
N VAL A 136 -4.86 7.00 3.96
CA VAL A 136 -6.29 7.16 4.31
C VAL A 136 -6.56 8.58 4.84
N GLN A 137 -5.66 9.13 5.67
CA GLN A 137 -5.81 10.47 6.24
C GLN A 137 -5.56 11.59 5.23
N SER A 138 -4.75 11.35 4.20
CA SER A 138 -4.42 12.35 3.17
C SER A 138 -5.58 12.67 2.22
N TRP A 139 -6.57 11.78 2.13
CA TRP A 139 -7.60 11.82 1.10
C TRP A 139 -9.01 11.71 1.69
N LEU A 140 -9.76 12.81 1.65
CA LEU A 140 -11.16 12.89 2.12
C LEU A 140 -12.07 11.81 1.50
N PHE A 141 -11.83 11.42 0.25
CA PHE A 141 -12.63 10.38 -0.39
C PHE A 141 -12.38 8.97 0.19
N LEU A 142 -11.23 8.75 0.86
CA LEU A 142 -10.93 7.53 1.62
C LEU A 142 -11.46 7.57 3.05
N ASP A 143 -11.68 8.76 3.61
CA ASP A 143 -12.26 8.95 4.95
C ASP A 143 -13.79 8.93 4.96
N ALA A 144 -14.43 9.01 3.79
CA ALA A 144 -15.89 8.91 3.62
C ALA A 144 -16.43 7.48 3.78
N TRP A 145 -16.11 6.83 4.89
CA TRP A 145 -16.38 5.42 5.17
C TRP A 145 -17.86 5.02 5.03
N TRP A 146 -18.80 5.94 5.28
CA TRP A 146 -20.24 5.68 5.09
C TRP A 146 -20.64 5.49 3.63
N LYS A 147 -19.85 6.02 2.67
CA LYS A 147 -20.01 5.80 1.23
C LYS A 147 -19.15 4.65 0.71
N LEU A 148 -18.08 4.30 1.43
CA LEU A 148 -17.16 3.21 1.06
C LEU A 148 -17.63 1.88 1.64
N GLN A 149 -18.62 1.29 0.97
CA GLN A 149 -19.11 -0.04 1.30
C GLN A 149 -18.50 -1.09 0.36
N VAL A 150 -17.87 -2.11 0.94
CA VAL A 150 -17.40 -3.29 0.21
C VAL A 150 -18.59 -3.93 -0.52
N TYR A 151 -18.41 -4.30 -1.79
CA TYR A 151 -19.44 -4.80 -2.73
C TYR A 151 -20.43 -3.77 -3.29
N SER A 152 -20.57 -2.58 -2.69
CA SER A 152 -21.46 -1.52 -3.22
C SER A 152 -20.69 -0.36 -3.87
N SER A 153 -19.39 -0.27 -3.62
CA SER A 153 -18.53 0.78 -4.13
C SER A 153 -17.15 0.21 -4.45
N PRO A 154 -16.39 0.83 -5.38
CA PRO A 154 -15.06 0.37 -5.77
C PRO A 154 -13.99 0.77 -4.73
N VAL A 155 -14.19 0.41 -3.46
CA VAL A 155 -13.32 0.77 -2.32
C VAL A 155 -11.86 0.45 -2.61
N GLY A 156 -11.59 -0.70 -3.22
CA GLY A 156 -10.22 -1.11 -3.53
C GLY A 156 -9.55 -0.29 -4.62
N GLN A 157 -10.31 0.22 -5.60
CA GLN A 157 -9.79 1.09 -6.66
C GLN A 157 -9.50 2.49 -6.10
N TYR A 158 -10.41 3.03 -5.29
CA TYR A 158 -10.17 4.30 -4.60
C TYR A 158 -8.89 4.25 -3.76
N TYR A 159 -8.65 3.15 -3.04
CA TYR A 159 -7.41 3.01 -2.26
C TYR A 159 -6.15 3.01 -3.15
N ARG A 160 -6.18 2.31 -4.30
CA ARG A 160 -5.08 2.31 -5.27
C ARG A 160 -4.80 3.71 -5.83
N VAL A 161 -5.85 4.46 -6.19
CA VAL A 161 -5.73 5.85 -6.64
C VAL A 161 -5.15 6.73 -5.52
N GLY A 162 -5.61 6.56 -4.29
CA GLY A 162 -5.06 7.28 -3.13
C GLY A 162 -3.57 7.02 -2.93
N VAL A 163 -3.11 5.77 -3.08
CA VAL A 163 -1.68 5.43 -3.01
C VAL A 163 -0.88 6.09 -4.14
N LEU A 164 -1.37 6.05 -5.37
CA LEU A 164 -0.73 6.72 -6.52
C LEU A 164 -0.55 8.22 -6.25
N LEU A 165 -1.64 8.89 -5.86
CA LEU A 165 -1.61 10.32 -5.59
C LEU A 165 -0.73 10.66 -4.37
N SER A 166 -0.71 9.82 -3.34
CA SER A 166 0.20 9.98 -2.19
C SER A 166 1.66 9.87 -2.59
N ASN A 167 2.01 8.96 -3.50
CA ASN A 167 3.36 8.89 -4.06
C ASN A 167 3.69 10.17 -4.87
N CYS A 168 2.76 10.69 -5.67
CA CYS A 168 2.95 11.96 -6.38
C CYS A 168 3.19 13.12 -5.42
N CYS A 169 2.39 13.24 -4.35
CA CYS A 169 2.61 14.25 -3.31
C CYS A 169 3.99 14.09 -2.67
N ASN A 170 4.44 12.86 -2.40
CA ASN A 170 5.77 12.60 -1.85
C ASN A 170 6.89 13.06 -2.81
N CYS A 171 6.71 12.91 -4.12
CA CYS A 171 7.67 13.41 -5.12
C CYS A 171 7.76 14.96 -5.12
N ILE A 172 6.66 15.65 -4.88
CA ILE A 172 6.61 17.13 -4.79
C ILE A 172 7.16 17.61 -3.44
N HIS A 173 6.74 16.96 -2.35
CA HIS A 173 7.10 17.28 -0.98
C HIS A 173 7.40 16.00 -0.21
N PRO A 174 8.70 15.69 0.03
CA PRO A 174 9.10 14.45 0.69
C PRO A 174 8.48 14.29 2.08
N ASN A 175 7.94 13.12 2.35
CA ASN A 175 7.29 12.78 3.60
C ASN A 175 8.31 12.50 4.72
N GLN A 176 7.80 12.36 5.96
CA GLN A 176 8.64 12.14 7.14
C GLN A 176 9.58 10.94 7.00
N THR A 177 9.13 9.85 6.36
CA THR A 177 9.98 8.67 6.15
C THR A 177 11.18 9.00 5.27
N ALA A 178 10.95 9.69 4.15
CA ALA A 178 12.01 10.14 3.24
C ALA A 178 13.02 11.05 3.95
N LEU A 179 12.53 12.00 4.74
CA LEU A 179 13.37 12.95 5.49
C LEU A 179 14.15 12.27 6.62
N THR A 180 13.53 11.35 7.35
CA THR A 180 14.15 10.64 8.48
C THR A 180 15.25 9.68 8.03
N LEU A 181 15.09 9.09 6.84
CA LEU A 181 16.04 8.15 6.25
C LEU A 181 17.01 8.82 5.26
N ASP A 182 16.93 10.13 5.09
CA ASP A 182 17.73 10.92 4.15
C ASP A 182 17.72 10.30 2.73
N CYS A 183 16.54 9.88 2.29
CA CYS A 183 16.33 9.19 1.03
C CYS A 183 15.23 9.91 0.26
N HIS A 184 15.62 10.79 -0.66
CA HIS A 184 14.64 11.56 -1.41
C HIS A 184 13.93 10.72 -2.48
N PRO A 185 12.61 10.95 -2.70
CA PRO A 185 11.91 10.36 -3.83
C PRO A 185 12.41 10.94 -5.16
N PRO A 186 12.16 10.24 -6.29
CA PRO A 186 12.40 10.79 -7.62
C PRO A 186 11.55 12.04 -7.87
N THR A 187 11.81 12.75 -8.96
CA THR A 187 10.89 13.81 -9.39
C THR A 187 9.54 13.23 -9.80
N LEU A 188 8.52 14.10 -9.89
CA LEU A 188 7.19 13.67 -10.28
C LEU A 188 7.16 13.13 -11.72
N GLU A 189 7.92 13.75 -12.62
CA GLU A 189 8.08 13.36 -14.02
C GLU A 189 8.76 11.99 -14.13
N GLU A 190 9.84 11.78 -13.39
CA GLU A 190 10.55 10.50 -13.32
C GLU A 190 9.63 9.38 -12.79
N TYR A 191 8.81 9.68 -11.78
CA TYR A 191 7.88 8.72 -11.21
C TYR A 191 6.77 8.33 -12.19
N LEU A 192 6.18 9.33 -12.87
CA LEU A 192 5.08 9.12 -13.82
C LEU A 192 5.55 8.68 -15.21
N GLN A 193 6.86 8.69 -15.46
CA GLN A 193 7.47 8.41 -16.77
C GLN A 193 6.96 9.36 -17.87
N LEU A 194 6.88 10.65 -17.54
CA LEU A 194 6.42 11.74 -18.42
C LEU A 194 7.57 12.55 -19.01
#